data_AF-A0A7W2NSN8-F1
#
_entry.id   AF-A0A7W2NSN8-F1
#
_cell.length_a   1.000
_cell.length_b   1.000
_cell.length_c   1.000
_cell.angle_alpha   90.00
_cell.angle_beta   90.00
_cell.angle_gamma   90.00
#
_symmetry.space_group_name_H-M   'P 1'
#
loop_
_entity.id
_entity.type
_entity.pdbx_description
1 polymer ?
#
loop_
_entity_poly.entity_id
_entity_poly.type
_entity_poly.pdbx_seq_one_letter_code
_entity_poly.pdbx_strand_id
1 'polypeptide(L)'
;MNEQTSLWQQDYQSADFAELCNALYERELGLLSELALSSAPSIQGRLKSLPHYIKRTAHSMLQVETPLKLDVQNASWSAKQSVQMPLNGQDTESVNKWYISVNLRHGLVVPIATESTILLDSIDRIDFEQQRFRTNLHGWFYFSAMAKNKATGQLLKPNKKVMIAACSGHCWLNTHRSNPMTPSLRELLLSCAINWRNFKQTLAI
;
A
#
# COMPACT_ATOMS: atom_id res chain seq x y z
N MET A 1 -12.35 28.50 -29.09
CA MET A 1 -12.96 28.92 -27.81
C MET A 1 -13.12 27.65 -26.99
N ASN A 2 -12.45 27.62 -25.83
CA ASN A 2 -12.18 26.53 -24.88
C ASN A 2 -13.17 25.36 -24.78
N GLU A 3 -12.74 24.16 -25.18
CA GLU A 3 -13.40 22.87 -24.83
C GLU A 3 -12.46 21.88 -24.10
N GLN A 4 -11.38 22.36 -23.46
CA GLN A 4 -10.38 21.46 -22.86
C GLN A 4 -10.40 21.37 -21.33
N THR A 5 -11.47 21.83 -20.67
CA THR A 5 -11.64 21.76 -19.21
C THR A 5 -12.73 20.77 -18.75
N SER A 6 -13.53 20.20 -19.65
CA SER A 6 -14.69 19.39 -19.28
C SER A 6 -14.38 17.94 -18.89
N LEU A 7 -13.27 17.36 -19.35
CA LEU A 7 -12.95 15.95 -19.11
C LEU A 7 -12.61 15.66 -17.63
N TRP A 8 -11.91 16.58 -16.97
CA TRP A 8 -11.52 16.40 -15.55
C TRP A 8 -12.63 16.72 -14.56
N GLN A 9 -13.68 17.44 -14.96
CA GLN A 9 -14.79 17.80 -14.09
C GLN A 9 -15.82 16.67 -13.92
N GLN A 10 -15.93 15.76 -14.90
CA GLN A 10 -16.92 14.68 -14.85
C GLN A 10 -16.56 13.60 -13.81
N ASP A 11 -15.27 13.28 -13.63
CA ASP A 11 -14.84 12.23 -12.70
C ASP A 11 -15.09 12.59 -11.23
N TYR A 12 -14.89 13.87 -10.87
CA TYR A 12 -15.20 14.41 -9.53
C TYR A 12 -16.71 14.51 -9.24
N GLN A 13 -17.57 14.37 -10.26
CA GLN A 13 -19.03 14.41 -10.14
C GLN A 13 -19.67 13.02 -10.16
N SER A 14 -18.87 11.95 -10.26
CA SER A 14 -19.40 10.60 -10.18
C SER A 14 -19.90 10.29 -8.76
N ALA A 15 -21.05 9.60 -8.67
CA ALA A 15 -21.58 9.13 -7.39
C ALA A 15 -20.57 8.24 -6.66
N ASP A 16 -19.81 7.42 -7.40
CA ASP A 16 -18.78 6.54 -6.87
C ASP A 16 -17.61 7.32 -6.24
N PHE A 17 -17.19 8.45 -6.83
CA PHE A 17 -16.15 9.29 -6.23
C PHE A 17 -16.61 9.91 -4.90
N ALA A 18 -17.84 10.41 -4.86
CA ALA A 18 -18.41 10.96 -3.64
C ALA A 18 -18.54 9.89 -2.54
N GLU A 19 -19.02 8.71 -2.90
CA GLU A 19 -19.17 7.58 -1.97
C GLU A 19 -17.81 7.09 -1.44
N LEU A 20 -16.80 6.95 -2.31
CA LEU A 20 -15.43 6.64 -1.88
C LEU A 20 -14.88 7.68 -0.91
N CYS A 21 -15.08 8.97 -1.22
CA CYS A 21 -14.62 10.03 -0.33
C CYS A 21 -15.32 9.93 1.04
N ASN A 22 -16.62 9.70 1.07
CA ASN A 22 -17.38 9.55 2.31
C ASN A 22 -16.87 8.37 3.14
N ALA A 23 -16.74 7.18 2.54
CA ALA A 23 -16.24 5.99 3.21
C ALA A 23 -14.80 6.17 3.73
N LEU A 24 -13.92 6.83 2.96
CA LEU A 24 -12.58 7.18 3.42
C LEU A 24 -12.60 8.19 4.56
N TYR A 25 -13.47 9.22 4.51
CA TYR A 25 -13.60 10.20 5.58
C TYR A 25 -14.06 9.55 6.88
N GLU A 26 -15.12 8.74 6.81
CA GLU A 26 -15.66 8.03 7.97
C GLU A 26 -14.57 7.20 8.66
N ARG A 27 -13.82 6.42 7.88
CA ARG A 27 -12.74 5.59 8.41
C ARG A 27 -11.63 6.41 9.05
N GLU A 28 -11.11 7.42 8.35
CA GLU A 28 -9.96 8.19 8.85
C GLU A 28 -10.35 9.09 10.04
N LEU A 29 -11.58 9.59 10.10
CA LEU A 29 -12.10 10.30 11.27
C LEU A 29 -12.24 9.36 12.47
N GLY A 30 -12.72 8.12 12.25
CA GLY A 30 -12.75 7.07 13.27
C GLY A 30 -11.36 6.82 13.86
N LEU A 31 -10.37 6.57 12.99
CA LEU A 31 -8.97 6.38 13.41
C LEU A 31 -8.39 7.58 14.16
N LEU A 32 -8.70 8.81 13.72
CA LEU A 32 -8.24 10.02 14.40
C LEU A 32 -8.88 10.20 15.79
N SER A 33 -10.11 9.72 15.98
CA SER A 33 -10.83 9.81 17.25
C SER A 33 -10.29 8.87 18.31
N GLU A 34 -9.74 7.73 17.89
CA GLU A 34 -9.17 6.70 18.78
C GLU A 34 -7.66 6.89 19.02
N LEU A 35 -7.02 7.78 18.25
CA LEU A 35 -5.59 8.01 18.35
C LEU A 35 -5.24 8.55 19.75
N ALA A 36 -4.33 7.86 20.44
CA ALA A 36 -3.77 8.36 21.70
C ALA A 36 -3.24 9.79 21.48
N LEU A 37 -3.84 10.75 22.19
CA LEU A 37 -3.59 12.18 22.01
C LEU A 37 -2.13 12.50 22.35
N SER A 38 -1.26 12.48 21.33
CA SER A 38 0.16 12.83 21.48
C SER A 38 0.34 14.34 21.61
N SER A 39 -0.35 15.11 20.78
CA SER A 39 -0.46 16.57 20.88
C SER A 39 -1.58 17.12 19.96
N ALA A 40 -2.21 18.23 20.35
CA ALA A 40 -3.21 18.88 19.51
C ALA A 40 -2.69 19.29 18.12
N PRO A 41 -1.46 19.84 17.96
CA PRO A 41 -0.91 20.16 16.64
C PRO A 41 -0.78 18.96 15.69
N SER A 42 -0.46 17.76 16.20
CA SER A 42 -0.35 16.56 15.39
C SER A 42 -1.68 16.17 14.74
N ILE A 43 -2.78 16.26 15.51
CA ILE A 43 -4.13 15.97 15.02
C ILE A 43 -4.60 17.05 14.06
N GLN A 44 -4.36 18.32 14.39
CA GLN A 44 -4.66 19.44 13.50
C GLN A 44 -3.93 19.31 12.15
N GLY A 45 -2.67 18.87 12.14
CA GLY A 45 -1.91 18.62 10.92
C GLY A 45 -2.52 17.50 10.07
N ARG A 46 -2.94 16.39 10.69
CA ARG A 46 -3.64 15.31 10.00
C ARG A 46 -4.98 15.78 9.43
N LEU A 47 -5.80 16.47 10.21
CA LEU A 47 -7.09 17.00 9.75
C LEU A 47 -6.93 18.00 8.59
N LYS A 48 -5.93 18.89 8.64
CA LYS A 48 -5.64 19.85 7.56
C LYS A 48 -5.30 19.17 6.24
N SER A 49 -4.56 18.06 6.29
CA SER A 49 -4.13 17.32 5.09
C SER A 49 -5.13 16.26 4.62
N LEU A 50 -6.08 15.87 5.47
CA LEU A 50 -7.02 14.78 5.21
C LEU A 50 -7.82 14.96 3.90
N PRO A 51 -8.40 16.13 3.58
CA PRO A 51 -9.14 16.31 2.32
C PRO A 51 -8.29 16.07 1.07
N HIS A 52 -7.02 16.47 1.12
CA HIS A 52 -6.11 16.27 0.00
C HIS A 52 -5.85 14.78 -0.23
N TYR A 53 -5.50 14.04 0.83
CA TYR A 53 -5.19 12.62 0.72
C TYR A 53 -6.42 11.77 0.37
N ILE A 54 -7.59 12.09 0.92
CA ILE A 54 -8.83 11.39 0.58
C ILE A 54 -9.17 11.55 -0.89
N LYS A 55 -9.21 12.79 -1.40
CA LYS A 55 -9.53 13.04 -2.82
C LYS A 55 -8.52 12.40 -3.74
N ARG A 56 -7.23 12.45 -3.40
CA ARG A 56 -6.17 11.82 -4.18
C ARG A 56 -6.32 10.30 -4.20
N THR A 57 -6.57 9.68 -3.06
CA THR A 57 -6.75 8.22 -2.97
C THR A 57 -8.02 7.78 -3.71
N ALA A 58 -9.16 8.43 -3.49
CA ALA A 58 -10.41 8.12 -4.18
C ALA A 58 -10.27 8.22 -5.71
N HIS A 59 -9.66 9.30 -6.19
CA HIS A 59 -9.38 9.48 -7.62
C HIS A 59 -8.46 8.36 -8.16
N SER A 60 -7.39 8.06 -7.44
CA SER A 60 -6.43 7.02 -7.85
C SER A 60 -7.08 5.63 -7.88
N MET A 61 -7.97 5.33 -6.93
CA MET A 61 -8.68 4.05 -6.86
C MET A 61 -9.68 3.88 -8.01
N LEU A 62 -10.32 4.94 -8.49
CA LEU A 62 -11.23 4.86 -9.63
C LEU A 62 -10.51 4.68 -10.98
N GLN A 63 -9.30 5.20 -11.10
CA GLN A 63 -8.59 5.29 -12.38
C GLN A 63 -7.55 4.17 -12.60
N VAL A 64 -7.08 3.53 -11.53
CA VAL A 64 -5.99 2.56 -11.63
C VAL A 64 -6.40 1.28 -12.37
N GLU A 65 -5.59 0.87 -13.35
CA GLU A 65 -5.68 -0.47 -13.93
C GLU A 65 -5.18 -1.53 -12.94
N THR A 66 -6.10 -2.28 -12.33
CA THR A 66 -5.80 -3.30 -11.32
C THR A 66 -6.61 -4.57 -11.53
N PRO A 67 -6.08 -5.77 -11.21
CA PRO A 67 -6.86 -7.01 -11.23
C PRO A 67 -7.83 -7.13 -10.04
N LEU A 68 -7.86 -6.15 -9.14
CA LEU A 68 -8.69 -6.14 -7.94
C LEU A 68 -10.07 -5.55 -8.23
N LYS A 69 -11.09 -6.01 -7.51
CA LYS A 69 -12.41 -5.41 -7.58
C LYS A 69 -12.50 -4.26 -6.58
N LEU A 70 -12.85 -3.07 -7.06
CA LEU A 70 -13.12 -1.94 -6.18
C LEU A 70 -14.44 -2.17 -5.42
N ASP A 71 -14.40 -2.01 -4.11
CA ASP A 71 -15.57 -1.86 -3.26
C ASP A 71 -15.69 -0.39 -2.87
N VAL A 72 -16.58 0.31 -3.57
CA VAL A 72 -16.82 1.75 -3.43
C VAL A 72 -17.38 2.08 -2.04
N GLN A 73 -18.27 1.24 -1.50
CA GLN A 73 -18.94 1.47 -0.23
C GLN A 73 -17.99 1.33 0.97
N ASN A 74 -17.06 0.37 0.88
CA ASN A 74 -16.09 0.15 1.96
C ASN A 74 -14.73 0.83 1.72
N ALA A 75 -14.60 1.58 0.61
CA ALA A 75 -13.34 2.15 0.12
C ALA A 75 -12.16 1.18 0.21
N SER A 76 -12.32 -0.01 -0.38
CA SER A 76 -11.35 -1.11 -0.28
C SER A 76 -11.22 -1.91 -1.57
N TRP A 77 -10.20 -2.77 -1.63
CA TRP A 77 -10.02 -3.71 -2.72
C TRP A 77 -10.44 -5.11 -2.33
N SER A 78 -11.30 -5.72 -3.13
CA SER A 78 -11.78 -7.09 -2.93
C SER A 78 -11.09 -8.08 -3.87
N ALA A 79 -10.63 -9.20 -3.31
CA ALA A 79 -10.12 -10.36 -4.04
C ALA A 79 -10.26 -11.63 -3.21
N LYS A 80 -10.36 -12.79 -3.89
CA LYS A 80 -10.46 -14.10 -3.22
C LYS A 80 -9.22 -14.37 -2.38
N GLN A 81 -9.43 -14.59 -1.08
CA GLN A 81 -8.37 -14.90 -0.13
C GLN A 81 -7.87 -16.34 -0.24
N SER A 82 -6.54 -16.49 -0.30
CA SER A 82 -5.89 -17.80 -0.28
C SER A 82 -5.98 -18.44 1.11
N VAL A 83 -5.97 -19.77 1.15
CA VAL A 83 -6.04 -20.52 2.42
C VAL A 83 -4.85 -20.21 3.32
N GLN A 84 -3.66 -20.07 2.73
CA GLN A 84 -2.40 -19.79 3.41
C GLN A 84 -1.78 -18.50 2.85
N MET A 85 -0.93 -17.87 3.67
CA MET A 85 -0.12 -16.74 3.26
C MET A 85 0.84 -17.14 2.12
N PRO A 86 0.97 -16.35 1.04
CA PRO A 86 1.76 -16.71 -0.15
C PRO A 86 3.29 -16.59 0.06
N LEU A 87 3.84 -17.41 0.96
CA LEU A 87 5.27 -17.41 1.34
C LEU A 87 6.13 -18.38 0.51
N ASN A 88 5.54 -19.15 -0.41
CA ASN A 88 6.31 -20.06 -1.25
C ASN A 88 7.30 -19.29 -2.15
N GLY A 89 8.58 -19.66 -2.08
CA GLY A 89 9.68 -19.00 -2.79
C GLY A 89 10.06 -17.61 -2.26
N GLN A 90 9.68 -17.31 -1.01
CA GLN A 90 10.00 -16.05 -0.30
C GLN A 90 11.15 -16.22 0.70
N ASP A 91 12.05 -17.17 0.46
CA ASP A 91 13.28 -17.30 1.25
C ASP A 91 14.18 -16.06 1.05
N THR A 92 14.94 -15.73 2.08
CA THR A 92 15.77 -14.51 2.14
C THR A 92 16.71 -14.38 0.94
N GLU A 93 17.30 -15.48 0.48
CA GLU A 93 18.23 -15.46 -0.64
C GLU A 93 17.52 -15.13 -1.96
N SER A 94 16.39 -15.78 -2.23
CA SER A 94 15.54 -15.50 -3.38
C SER A 94 15.01 -14.06 -3.40
N VAL A 95 14.61 -13.54 -2.24
CA VAL A 95 14.14 -12.16 -2.09
C VAL A 95 15.29 -11.19 -2.38
N ASN A 96 16.45 -11.37 -1.77
CA ASN A 96 17.61 -10.50 -1.97
C ASN A 96 18.08 -10.51 -3.42
N LYS A 97 18.17 -11.70 -4.05
CA LYS A 97 18.49 -11.84 -5.48
C LYS A 97 17.52 -11.04 -6.35
N TRP A 98 16.23 -11.05 -6.03
CA TRP A 98 15.25 -10.26 -6.77
C TRP A 98 15.54 -8.77 -6.65
N TYR A 99 15.69 -8.22 -5.44
CA TYR A 99 15.91 -6.78 -5.24
C TYR A 99 17.26 -6.30 -5.80
N ILE A 100 18.32 -7.12 -5.74
CA ILE A 100 19.62 -6.81 -6.39
C ILE A 100 19.46 -6.71 -7.92
N SER A 101 18.56 -7.52 -8.51
CA SER A 101 18.28 -7.49 -9.96
C SER A 101 17.40 -6.32 -10.43
N VAL A 102 17.01 -5.42 -9.52
CA VAL A 102 16.13 -4.28 -9.79
C VAL A 102 16.92 -2.98 -9.67
N ASN A 103 16.73 -2.07 -10.60
CA ASN A 103 17.14 -0.68 -10.42
C ASN A 103 16.20 -0.03 -9.38
N LEU A 104 16.56 -0.12 -8.10
CA LEU A 104 15.74 0.39 -7.00
C LEU A 104 15.57 1.89 -7.12
N ARG A 105 14.35 2.36 -6.87
CA ARG A 105 13.99 3.78 -6.93
C ARG A 105 13.18 4.14 -5.70
N HIS A 106 13.27 5.42 -5.31
CA HIS A 106 12.36 5.99 -4.34
C HIS A 106 10.91 5.78 -4.81
N GLY A 107 10.03 5.39 -3.89
CA GLY A 107 8.62 5.13 -4.18
C GLY A 107 8.33 3.74 -4.77
N LEU A 108 9.34 2.86 -4.92
CA LEU A 108 9.07 1.46 -5.28
C LEU A 108 8.20 0.81 -4.20
N VAL A 109 7.02 0.32 -4.59
CA VAL A 109 6.09 -0.34 -3.67
C VAL A 109 6.59 -1.74 -3.36
N VAL A 110 6.69 -2.06 -2.07
CA VAL A 110 7.22 -3.34 -1.58
C VAL A 110 6.27 -3.99 -0.57
N PRO A 111 6.06 -5.32 -0.66
CA PRO A 111 5.25 -6.07 0.28
C PRO A 111 6.07 -6.50 1.50
N ILE A 112 5.52 -6.25 2.70
CA ILE A 112 6.11 -6.63 3.99
C ILE A 112 5.17 -7.61 4.71
N ALA A 113 5.62 -8.83 4.95
CA ALA A 113 4.88 -9.79 5.76
C ALA A 113 5.04 -9.50 7.26
N THR A 114 3.93 -9.57 7.97
CA THR A 114 3.86 -9.63 9.43
C THR A 114 3.42 -11.03 9.86
N GLU A 115 3.14 -11.24 11.15
CA GLU A 115 2.67 -12.53 11.66
C GLU A 115 1.36 -12.99 11.01
N SER A 116 0.47 -12.06 10.66
CA SER A 116 -0.89 -12.35 10.23
C SER A 116 -1.27 -11.76 8.89
N THR A 117 -0.52 -10.82 8.32
CA THR A 117 -0.91 -10.14 7.08
C THR A 117 0.31 -9.78 6.22
N ILE A 118 0.05 -9.27 5.02
CA ILE A 118 1.07 -8.64 4.17
C ILE A 118 0.66 -7.19 4.00
N LEU A 119 1.54 -6.26 4.34
CA LEU A 119 1.32 -4.83 4.25
C LEU A 119 2.01 -4.25 3.02
N LEU A 120 1.54 -3.10 2.54
CA LEU A 120 2.25 -2.33 1.53
C LEU A 120 3.14 -1.26 2.18
N ASP A 121 4.38 -1.18 1.73
CA ASP A 121 5.28 -0.07 2.03
C ASP A 121 5.96 0.44 0.76
N SER A 122 6.80 1.46 0.89
CA SER A 122 7.55 2.03 -0.22
C SER A 122 8.98 2.34 0.19
N ILE A 123 9.90 2.16 -0.75
CA ILE A 123 11.30 2.56 -0.58
C ILE A 123 11.38 4.09 -0.43
N ASP A 124 11.99 4.58 0.65
CA ASP A 124 12.20 6.01 0.86
C ASP A 124 13.68 6.42 0.87
N ARG A 125 14.60 5.47 1.08
CA ARG A 125 16.06 5.68 0.98
C ARG A 125 16.75 4.44 0.41
N ILE A 126 17.84 4.65 -0.32
CA ILE A 126 18.69 3.60 -0.88
C ILE A 126 20.13 3.93 -0.51
N ASP A 127 20.87 2.93 -0.03
CA ASP A 127 22.26 3.04 0.36
C ASP A 127 23.05 1.95 -0.38
N PHE A 128 23.65 2.35 -1.49
CA PHE A 128 24.40 1.45 -2.37
C PHE A 128 25.74 1.02 -1.77
N GLU A 129 26.33 1.82 -0.87
CA GLU A 129 27.59 1.47 -0.22
C GLU A 129 27.39 0.32 0.76
N GLN A 130 26.33 0.39 1.57
CA GLN A 130 26.01 -0.65 2.56
C GLN A 130 25.09 -1.74 2.03
N GLN A 131 24.76 -1.73 0.73
CA GLN A 131 23.92 -2.73 0.07
C GLN A 131 22.60 -2.96 0.82
N ARG A 132 21.86 -1.86 1.04
CA ARG A 132 20.60 -1.84 1.78
C ARG A 132 19.65 -0.77 1.27
N PHE A 133 18.38 -0.89 1.64
CA PHE A 133 17.39 0.16 1.41
C PHE A 133 16.48 0.30 2.63
N ARG A 134 15.85 1.46 2.75
CA ARG A 134 14.89 1.76 3.81
C ARG A 134 13.49 1.87 3.22
N THR A 135 12.54 1.30 3.94
CA THR A 135 11.11 1.53 3.71
C THR A 135 10.57 2.53 4.71
N ASN A 136 9.49 3.21 4.34
CA ASN A 136 8.99 4.33 5.13
C ASN A 136 8.51 3.94 6.53
N LEU A 137 7.87 2.77 6.68
CA LEU A 137 7.34 2.31 7.97
C LEU A 137 8.17 1.19 8.59
N HIS A 138 8.75 0.30 7.78
CA HIS A 138 9.37 -0.92 8.29
C HIS A 138 10.90 -0.85 8.39
N GLY A 139 11.53 0.28 8.08
CA GLY A 139 12.96 0.49 8.34
C GLY A 139 13.89 -0.15 7.31
N TRP A 140 15.11 -0.50 7.75
CA TRP A 140 16.21 -0.91 6.87
C TRP A 140 16.24 -2.42 6.58
N PHE A 141 16.30 -2.76 5.29
CA PHE A 141 16.51 -4.10 4.76
C PHE A 141 17.88 -4.21 4.10
N TYR A 142 18.60 -5.29 4.42
CA TYR A 142 19.96 -5.53 3.95
C TYR A 142 20.00 -6.69 2.95
N PHE A 143 20.83 -6.57 1.91
CA PHE A 143 21.04 -7.65 0.95
C PHE A 143 22.01 -8.74 1.44
N SER A 144 22.82 -8.43 2.45
CA SER A 144 23.75 -9.39 3.06
C SER A 144 23.06 -10.24 4.13
N ALA A 145 23.21 -11.57 4.03
CA ALA A 145 22.70 -12.52 5.02
C ALA A 145 23.33 -12.38 6.41
N MET A 146 24.48 -11.70 6.53
CA MET A 146 25.17 -11.49 7.80
C MET A 146 24.65 -10.28 8.60
N ALA A 147 23.87 -9.40 7.97
CA ALA A 147 23.31 -8.23 8.65
C ALA A 147 21.99 -8.59 9.33
N LYS A 148 21.87 -8.30 10.63
CA LYS A 148 20.58 -8.39 11.32
C LYS A 148 19.67 -7.31 10.76
N ASN A 149 18.63 -7.71 10.02
CA ASN A 149 17.56 -6.81 9.62
C ASN A 149 16.95 -6.19 10.89
N LYS A 150 17.07 -4.87 11.02
CA LYS A 150 16.42 -4.09 12.10
C LYS A 150 14.98 -3.70 11.72
N ALA A 151 14.47 -4.29 10.65
CA ALA A 151 13.15 -4.02 10.13
C ALA A 151 12.06 -4.71 10.96
N THR A 152 10.89 -4.09 11.03
CA THR A 152 9.70 -4.75 11.53
C THR A 152 9.08 -5.56 10.38
N GLY A 153 9.02 -6.88 10.51
CA GLY A 153 8.47 -7.76 9.48
C GLY A 153 9.47 -8.25 8.42
N GLN A 154 8.98 -9.12 7.55
CA GLN A 154 9.76 -9.81 6.51
C GLN A 154 9.49 -9.18 5.14
N LEU A 155 10.55 -8.69 4.49
CA LEU A 155 10.48 -8.26 3.10
C LEU A 155 10.14 -9.46 2.20
N LEU A 156 9.16 -9.28 1.31
CA LEU A 156 8.82 -10.27 0.29
C LEU A 156 9.22 -9.74 -1.10
N LYS A 157 9.51 -10.65 -2.03
CA LYS A 157 9.59 -10.31 -3.45
C LYS A 157 8.16 -10.15 -4.01
N PRO A 158 7.85 -9.04 -4.69
CA PRO A 158 6.54 -8.83 -5.30
C PRO A 158 6.19 -9.93 -6.30
N ASN A 159 4.97 -10.44 -6.19
CA ASN A 159 4.34 -11.25 -7.22
C ASN A 159 2.81 -11.06 -7.14
N LYS A 160 2.06 -11.51 -8.16
CA LYS A 160 0.61 -11.26 -8.23
C LYS A 160 -0.13 -11.74 -6.98
N LYS A 161 0.19 -12.91 -6.43
CA LYS A 161 -0.48 -13.44 -5.22
C LYS A 161 -0.17 -12.60 -3.98
N VAL A 162 1.10 -12.23 -3.80
CA VAL A 162 1.57 -11.40 -2.67
C VAL A 162 0.96 -10.00 -2.74
N MET A 163 0.99 -9.36 -3.91
CA MET A 163 0.47 -8.00 -4.06
C MET A 163 -1.06 -7.97 -3.93
N ILE A 164 -1.78 -8.95 -4.46
CA ILE A 164 -3.24 -9.06 -4.25
C ILE A 164 -3.56 -9.22 -2.77
N ALA A 165 -2.85 -10.11 -2.08
CA ALA A 165 -3.03 -10.31 -0.64
C ALA A 165 -2.84 -9.01 0.15
N ALA A 166 -1.79 -8.26 -0.16
CA ALA A 166 -1.49 -7.00 0.51
C ALA A 166 -2.54 -5.91 0.22
N CYS A 167 -2.95 -5.75 -1.04
CA CYS A 167 -3.93 -4.73 -1.42
C CYS A 167 -5.33 -5.01 -0.87
N SER A 168 -5.71 -6.29 -0.76
CA SER A 168 -7.01 -6.71 -0.25
C SER A 168 -7.03 -6.99 1.25
N GLY A 169 -5.94 -6.70 1.96
CA GLY A 169 -5.90 -6.84 3.42
C GLY A 169 -6.06 -8.28 3.90
N HIS A 170 -5.67 -9.28 3.10
CA HIS A 170 -5.85 -10.68 3.47
C HIS A 170 -5.12 -11.01 4.77
N CYS A 171 -5.78 -11.72 5.67
CA CYS A 171 -5.24 -12.04 6.99
C CYS A 171 -5.28 -13.54 7.29
N TRP A 172 -4.29 -14.01 8.04
CA TRP A 172 -4.19 -15.40 8.47
C TRP A 172 -3.92 -15.48 9.96
N LEU A 173 -4.58 -16.42 10.63
CA LEU A 173 -4.34 -16.75 12.03
C LEU A 173 -4.16 -18.26 12.13
N ASN A 174 -3.09 -18.71 12.80
CA ASN A 174 -2.76 -20.14 12.94
C ASN A 174 -2.81 -20.89 11.60
N THR A 175 -2.28 -20.29 10.53
CA THR A 175 -2.27 -20.83 9.15
C THR A 175 -3.65 -20.99 8.48
N HIS A 176 -4.71 -20.45 9.08
CA HIS A 176 -6.06 -20.41 8.52
C HIS A 176 -6.47 -19.00 8.11
N ARG A 177 -7.46 -18.89 7.21
CA ARG A 177 -8.05 -17.61 6.81
C ARG A 177 -8.71 -16.94 8.02
N SER A 178 -8.39 -15.67 8.21
CA SER A 178 -9.10 -14.76 9.11
C SER A 178 -9.78 -13.66 8.30
N ASN A 179 -10.63 -12.87 8.96
CA ASN A 179 -11.25 -11.70 8.34
C ASN A 179 -10.18 -10.73 7.84
N PRO A 180 -10.30 -10.22 6.60
CA PRO A 180 -9.39 -9.22 6.08
C PRO A 180 -9.31 -7.98 6.98
N MET A 181 -8.11 -7.41 7.08
CA MET A 181 -7.87 -6.13 7.74
C MET A 181 -7.90 -5.03 6.69
N THR A 182 -8.70 -3.99 6.92
CA THR A 182 -8.79 -2.85 6.00
C THR A 182 -7.43 -2.16 5.85
N PRO A 183 -6.89 -2.00 4.63
CA PRO A 183 -5.64 -1.27 4.42
C PRO A 183 -5.77 0.20 4.83
N SER A 184 -4.68 0.76 5.36
CA SER A 184 -4.62 2.19 5.71
C SER A 184 -4.79 3.09 4.48
N LEU A 185 -5.12 4.38 4.66
CA LEU A 185 -5.18 5.35 3.55
C LEU A 185 -3.89 5.39 2.74
N ARG A 186 -2.74 5.24 3.41
CA ARG A 186 -1.42 5.17 2.77
C ARG A 186 -1.30 3.91 1.91
N GLU A 187 -1.68 2.75 2.43
CA GLU A 187 -1.60 1.49 1.68
C GLU A 187 -2.56 1.48 0.49
N LEU A 188 -3.74 2.07 0.62
CA LEU A 188 -4.65 2.27 -0.52
C LEU A 188 -4.00 3.14 -1.59
N LEU A 189 -3.35 4.24 -1.22
CA LEU A 189 -2.65 5.09 -2.19
C LEU A 189 -1.49 4.32 -2.85
N LEU A 190 -0.69 3.58 -2.06
CA LEU A 190 0.39 2.73 -2.60
C LEU A 190 -0.14 1.64 -3.54
N SER A 191 -1.30 1.06 -3.25
CA SER A 191 -1.91 0.04 -4.10
C SER A 191 -2.24 0.57 -5.50
N CYS A 192 -2.55 1.86 -5.62
CA CYS A 192 -2.80 2.53 -6.89
C CYS A 192 -1.52 2.80 -7.68
N ALA A 193 -0.36 2.80 -7.01
CA ALA A 193 0.93 3.04 -7.63
C ALA A 193 1.59 1.75 -8.18
N ILE A 194 0.97 0.58 -7.96
CA ILE A 194 1.52 -0.71 -8.38
C ILE A 194 1.42 -0.87 -9.90
N ASN A 195 2.55 -1.11 -10.56
CA ASN A 195 2.55 -1.58 -11.94
C ASN A 195 2.34 -3.10 -11.98
N TRP A 196 1.09 -3.53 -12.18
CA TRP A 196 0.71 -4.95 -12.24
C TRP A 196 1.33 -5.74 -13.42
N ARG A 197 1.87 -5.04 -14.42
CA ARG A 197 2.59 -5.64 -15.55
C ARG A 197 4.09 -5.79 -15.24
N ASN A 198 4.64 -4.95 -14.36
CA ASN A 198 6.05 -4.95 -14.00
C ASN A 198 6.29 -4.41 -12.58
N PHE A 199 6.39 -5.31 -11.59
CA PHE A 199 6.63 -4.95 -10.19
C PHE A 199 8.02 -4.33 -9.90
N LYS A 200 8.90 -4.20 -10.90
CA LYS A 200 10.18 -3.49 -10.76
C LYS A 200 10.02 -1.97 -10.91
N GLN A 201 8.79 -1.49 -11.19
CA GLN A 201 8.48 -0.09 -11.44
C GLN A 201 7.20 0.32 -10.72
N THR A 202 7.08 1.61 -10.43
CA THR A 202 5.89 2.26 -9.85
C THR A 202 5.21 3.11 -10.92
N LEU A 203 3.88 3.19 -10.87
CA LEU A 203 3.08 4.11 -11.69
C LEU A 203 3.10 5.53 -11.09
N ALA A 204 2.92 6.54 -11.94
CA ALA A 204 2.71 7.91 -11.45
C ALA A 204 1.26 8.05 -10.93
N ILE A 205 1.11 8.60 -9.72
CA ILE A 205 -0.15 8.85 -9.00
C ILE A 205 -0.10 10.18 -8.27
#